data_AF-A0AAW6Y709-F1
#
_entry.id   AF-A0AAW6Y709-F1
#
_cell.length_a   1.000
_cell.length_b   1.000
_cell.length_c   1.000
_cell.angle_alpha   90.00
_cell.angle_beta   90.00
_cell.angle_gamma   90.00
#
_symmetry.space_group_name_H-M   'P 1'
#
loop_
_entity.id
_entity.type
_entity.pdbx_description
1 polymer ?
#
loop_
_entity_poly.entity_id
_entity_poly.type
_entity_poly.pdbx_seq_one_letter_code
_entity_poly.pdbx_strand_id
1 'polypeptide(L)'
;KVTIPANKVKDGSEVKAKDKKGNTASDETTGKAGNNPTTPETKPTAPTVKPQNDGSVDVTPAAGTDSLEITYTPEGENTTPTNFTVKKENGKWKGENTP
;
A
#
# COMPACT_ATOMS: atom_id res chain seq x y z
N LYS A 1 -3.21 25.93 -20.86
CA LYS A 1 -3.23 25.66 -19.40
C LYS A 1 -2.10 24.68 -19.09
N VAL A 2 -1.26 24.98 -18.10
CA VAL A 2 -0.17 24.10 -17.63
C VAL A 2 -0.50 23.68 -16.21
N THR A 3 -0.23 22.41 -15.86
CA THR A 3 -0.48 21.84 -14.54
C THR A 3 0.77 21.11 -14.06
N ILE A 4 1.21 21.37 -12.84
CA ILE A 4 2.29 20.62 -12.20
C ILE A 4 1.67 19.51 -11.36
N PRO A 5 2.09 18.24 -11.51
CA PRO A 5 1.56 17.14 -10.69
C PRO A 5 1.81 17.37 -9.19
N ALA A 6 0.84 16.99 -8.36
CA ALA A 6 0.82 17.27 -6.93
C ALA A 6 2.03 16.65 -6.20
N ASN A 7 2.46 15.44 -6.61
CA ASN A 7 3.66 14.75 -6.10
C ASN A 7 5.01 15.37 -6.54
N LYS A 8 4.98 16.41 -7.39
CA LYS A 8 6.18 17.12 -7.84
C LYS A 8 6.35 18.49 -7.19
N VAL A 9 5.40 18.90 -6.36
CA VAL A 9 5.44 20.17 -5.62
C VAL A 9 5.34 19.86 -4.13
N LYS A 10 6.22 20.45 -3.32
CA LYS A 10 6.14 20.29 -1.87
C LYS A 10 4.91 21.02 -1.34
N ASP A 11 4.17 20.38 -0.45
CA ASP A 11 3.03 20.97 0.26
C ASP A 11 3.38 22.32 0.89
N GLY A 12 2.52 23.32 0.70
CA GLY A 12 2.68 24.67 1.25
C GLY A 12 3.84 25.48 0.66
N SER A 13 4.58 24.93 -0.31
CA SER A 13 5.70 25.64 -0.94
C SER A 13 5.22 26.74 -1.89
N GLU A 14 6.08 27.74 -2.09
CA GLU A 14 5.80 28.86 -2.98
C GLU A 14 6.14 28.49 -4.43
N VAL A 15 5.21 28.78 -5.33
CA VAL A 15 5.34 28.62 -6.78
C VAL A 15 5.37 30.01 -7.41
N LYS A 16 6.34 30.26 -8.29
CA LYS A 16 6.54 31.54 -8.98
C LYS A 16 6.40 31.37 -10.48
N ALA A 17 5.78 32.33 -11.16
CA ALA A 17 5.63 32.31 -12.61
C ALA A 17 5.86 33.71 -13.24
N LYS A 18 6.43 33.72 -14.45
CA LYS A 18 6.64 34.89 -15.32
C LYS A 18 6.45 34.47 -16.77
N ASP A 19 5.81 35.33 -17.55
CA ASP A 19 5.75 35.18 -19.00
C ASP A 19 6.88 35.98 -19.66
N LYS A 20 7.39 35.50 -20.80
CA LYS A 20 8.45 36.18 -21.56
C LYS A 20 8.11 36.21 -23.04
N LYS A 21 8.24 37.39 -23.66
CA LYS A 21 8.15 37.60 -25.12
C LYS A 21 9.39 38.33 -25.60
N GLY A 22 10.27 37.65 -26.33
CA GLY A 22 11.57 38.20 -26.73
C GLY A 22 12.43 38.51 -25.49
N ASN A 23 12.95 39.74 -25.37
CA ASN A 23 13.69 40.21 -24.19
C ASN A 23 12.81 40.82 -23.09
N THR A 24 11.49 40.88 -23.27
CA THR A 24 10.57 41.49 -22.29
C THR A 24 9.92 40.40 -21.44
N ALA A 25 9.95 40.56 -20.12
CA ALA A 25 9.29 39.66 -19.15
C ALA A 25 8.11 40.38 -18.48
N SER A 26 7.09 39.62 -18.08
CA SER A 26 6.01 40.10 -17.23
C SER A 26 6.48 40.27 -15.78
N ASP A 27 5.62 40.88 -14.95
CA ASP A 27 5.75 40.83 -13.51
C ASP A 27 5.70 39.39 -12.98
N GLU A 28 6.34 39.18 -11.82
CA GLU A 28 6.28 37.91 -11.10
C GLU A 28 4.92 37.74 -10.43
N THR A 29 4.31 36.58 -10.60
CA THR A 29 3.21 36.14 -9.74
C THR A 29 3.66 35.00 -8.84
N THR A 30 3.14 34.96 -7.62
CA THR A 30 3.38 33.89 -6.65
C THR A 30 2.08 33.23 -6.22
N GLY A 31 2.16 31.95 -5.88
CA GLY A 31 1.04 31.19 -5.31
C GLY A 31 1.57 30.12 -4.37
N LYS A 32 0.78 29.71 -3.38
CA LYS A 32 1.14 28.59 -2.50
C LYS A 32 0.56 27.30 -3.04
N ALA A 33 1.37 26.26 -3.09
CA ALA A 33 0.92 24.91 -3.38
C ALA A 33 -0.03 24.43 -2.28
N GLY A 34 -1.14 23.82 -2.67
CA GLY A 34 -2.02 23.12 -1.73
C GLY A 34 -1.33 21.90 -1.11
N ASN A 35 -1.99 21.31 -0.13
CA ASN A 35 -1.54 20.05 0.45
C ASN A 35 -1.84 18.90 -0.51
N ASN A 36 -0.88 17.98 -0.63
CA ASN A 36 -1.16 16.70 -1.25
C ASN A 36 -2.21 15.97 -0.41
N PRO A 37 -3.18 15.28 -1.04
CA PRO A 37 -4.11 14.44 -0.31
C PRO A 37 -3.31 13.36 0.43
N THR A 38 -3.21 13.51 1.74
CA THR A 38 -2.73 12.46 2.63
C THR A 38 -3.91 11.56 2.94
N THR A 39 -4.28 10.68 2.02
CA THR A 39 -5.03 9.49 2.44
C THR A 39 -4.06 8.68 3.29
N PRO A 40 -4.23 8.59 4.64
CA PRO A 40 -3.46 7.63 5.40
C PRO A 40 -3.76 6.25 4.80
N GLU A 41 -2.72 5.50 4.45
CA GLU A 41 -2.90 4.07 4.22
C GLU A 41 -3.46 3.50 5.52
N THR A 42 -4.76 3.17 5.51
CA THR A 42 -5.36 2.47 6.62
C THR A 42 -4.69 1.12 6.69
N LYS A 43 -3.91 0.89 7.76
CA LYS A 43 -3.33 -0.43 8.02
C LYS A 43 -4.45 -1.47 7.88
N PRO A 44 -4.25 -2.55 7.11
CA PRO A 44 -5.25 -3.60 7.00
C PRO A 44 -5.55 -4.17 8.38
N THR A 45 -6.80 -4.58 8.60
CA THR A 45 -7.17 -5.26 9.83
C THR A 45 -6.38 -6.57 9.96
N ALA A 46 -6.21 -7.05 11.19
CA ALA A 46 -5.54 -8.32 11.41
C ALA A 46 -6.38 -9.48 10.84
N PRO A 47 -5.76 -10.55 10.32
CA PRO A 47 -6.48 -11.78 9.97
C PRO A 47 -7.03 -12.46 11.23
N THR A 48 -8.04 -13.31 11.07
CA THR A 48 -8.56 -14.14 12.15
C THR A 48 -8.05 -15.56 12.03
N VAL A 49 -7.64 -16.15 13.15
CA VAL A 49 -7.14 -17.53 13.23
C VAL A 49 -8.05 -18.30 14.19
N LYS A 50 -8.62 -19.43 13.74
CA LYS A 50 -9.53 -20.26 14.53
C LYS A 50 -9.05 -21.73 14.52
N PRO A 51 -8.46 -22.23 15.61
CA PRO A 51 -8.13 -23.64 15.73
C PRO A 51 -9.41 -24.50 15.76
N GLN A 52 -9.32 -25.72 15.25
CA GLN A 52 -10.37 -26.72 15.27
C GLN A 52 -9.99 -27.89 16.18
N ASN A 53 -10.97 -28.70 16.56
CA ASN A 53 -10.77 -29.83 17.49
C ASN A 53 -10.06 -31.03 16.85
N ASP A 54 -9.96 -31.07 15.53
CA ASP A 54 -9.29 -32.12 14.76
C ASP A 54 -7.81 -31.79 14.47
N GLY A 55 -7.28 -30.72 15.07
CA GLY A 55 -5.91 -30.25 14.85
C GLY A 55 -5.75 -29.30 13.64
N SER A 56 -6.80 -29.07 12.85
CA SER A 56 -6.76 -28.09 11.76
C SER A 56 -6.91 -26.64 12.26
N VAL A 57 -6.54 -25.68 11.41
CA VAL A 57 -6.64 -24.24 11.71
C VAL A 57 -7.26 -23.51 10.52
N ASP A 58 -8.34 -22.78 10.78
CA ASP A 58 -8.93 -21.88 9.80
C ASP A 58 -8.29 -20.49 9.91
N VAL A 59 -7.78 -19.95 8.80
CA VAL A 59 -7.24 -18.60 8.72
C VAL A 59 -8.05 -17.78 7.72
N THR A 60 -8.59 -16.64 8.17
CA THR A 60 -9.36 -15.71 7.32
C THR A 60 -8.60 -14.39 7.18
N PRO A 61 -8.17 -14.00 5.96
CA PRO A 61 -7.59 -12.70 5.68
C PRO A 61 -8.57 -11.55 5.94
N ALA A 62 -8.02 -10.37 6.24
CA ALA A 62 -8.80 -9.15 6.35
C ALA A 62 -9.41 -8.70 5.01
N ALA A 63 -10.49 -7.93 5.07
CA ALA A 63 -11.07 -7.30 3.88
C ALA A 63 -10.09 -6.28 3.29
N GLY A 64 -10.00 -6.26 1.96
CA GLY A 64 -9.08 -5.34 1.26
C GLY A 64 -7.60 -5.71 1.34
N THR A 65 -7.26 -6.95 1.73
CA THR A 65 -5.89 -7.47 1.62
C THR A 65 -5.70 -8.33 0.37
N ASP A 66 -4.45 -8.29 -0.13
CA ASP A 66 -4.03 -9.02 -1.33
C ASP A 66 -2.96 -10.09 -1.05
N SER A 67 -2.47 -10.17 0.19
CA SER A 67 -1.47 -11.16 0.63
C SER A 67 -1.70 -11.57 2.09
N LEU A 68 -1.39 -12.81 2.41
CA LEU A 68 -1.41 -13.38 3.75
C LEU A 68 -0.17 -14.25 3.95
N GLU A 69 0.60 -13.98 5.00
CA GLU A 69 1.73 -14.81 5.42
C GLU A 69 1.30 -15.67 6.61
N ILE A 70 1.54 -16.98 6.51
CA ILE A 70 1.17 -17.95 7.54
C ILE A 70 2.43 -18.68 7.98
N THR A 71 2.67 -18.70 9.29
CA THR A 71 3.76 -19.45 9.91
C THR A 71 3.18 -20.50 10.84
N TYR A 72 3.61 -21.74 10.70
CA TYR A 72 3.16 -22.87 11.52
C TYR A 72 4.31 -23.80 11.83
N THR A 73 4.20 -24.56 12.93
CA THR A 73 5.12 -25.65 13.23
C THR A 73 4.49 -26.96 12.77
N PRO A 74 5.13 -27.73 11.89
CA PRO A 74 4.58 -28.99 11.42
C PRO A 74 4.53 -30.04 12.55
N GLU A 75 3.59 -30.96 12.44
CA GLU A 75 3.47 -32.11 13.34
C GLU A 75 4.52 -33.18 12.95
N GLY A 76 5.20 -33.77 13.95
CA GLY A 76 6.22 -34.81 13.75
C GLY A 76 7.57 -34.46 14.38
N GLU A 77 8.63 -35.16 13.97
CA GLU A 77 9.99 -34.92 14.49
C GLU A 77 10.58 -33.56 14.06
N ASN A 78 10.10 -33.00 12.96
CA ASN A 78 10.54 -31.70 12.48
C ASN A 78 9.77 -30.58 13.22
N THR A 79 10.42 -29.95 14.18
CA THR A 79 9.87 -28.83 14.95
C THR A 79 10.23 -27.45 14.38
N THR A 80 10.77 -27.41 13.16
CA THR A 80 11.17 -26.16 12.51
C THR A 80 9.93 -25.42 12.01
N PRO A 81 9.68 -24.17 12.46
CA PRO A 81 8.59 -23.36 11.95
C PRO A 81 8.73 -23.17 10.44
N THR A 82 7.67 -23.49 9.71
CA THR A 82 7.56 -23.30 8.27
C THR A 82 6.64 -22.12 8.00
N ASN A 83 7.00 -21.29 7.02
CA ASN A 83 6.16 -20.19 6.56
C ASN A 83 5.76 -20.41 5.10
N PHE A 84 4.57 -19.94 4.73
CA PHE A 84 4.15 -19.83 3.34
C PHE A 84 3.29 -18.58 3.14
N THR A 85 3.27 -18.09 1.90
CA THR A 85 2.51 -16.91 1.52
C THR A 85 1.37 -17.29 0.58
N VAL A 86 0.20 -16.72 0.84
CA VAL A 86 -1.00 -16.83 0.00
C VAL A 86 -1.29 -15.45 -0.57
N LYS A 87 -1.41 -15.34 -1.89
CA LYS A 87 -1.70 -14.08 -2.58
C LYS A 87 -3.09 -14.14 -3.21
N LYS A 88 -3.73 -12.99 -3.35
CA LYS A 88 -5.03 -12.85 -3.99
C LYS A 88 -4.84 -12.49 -5.46
N GLU A 89 -5.14 -13.43 -6.34
CA GLU A 89 -5.17 -13.20 -7.78
C GLU A 89 -6.61 -13.25 -8.29
N ASN A 90 -7.04 -12.21 -8.99
CA ASN A 90 -8.40 -12.10 -9.56
C ASN A 90 -9.52 -12.36 -8.54
N GLY A 91 -9.35 -11.86 -7.31
CA GLY A 91 -10.31 -12.04 -6.23
C GLY A 91 -10.27 -13.42 -5.55
N LYS A 92 -9.42 -14.35 -6.03
CA LYS A 92 -9.26 -15.70 -5.48
C LYS A 92 -7.90 -15.86 -4.81
N TRP A 93 -7.89 -16.39 -3.60
CA TRP A 93 -6.66 -16.71 -2.89
C TRP A 93 -5.97 -17.91 -3.54
N LYS A 94 -4.70 -17.76 -3.91
CA LYS A 94 -3.80 -18.79 -4.39
C LYS A 94 -2.61 -18.88 -3.43
N GLY A 95 -2.35 -20.07 -2.91
CA GLY A 95 -1.13 -20.32 -2.14
C GLY A 95 0.04 -20.56 -3.08
N GLU A 96 1.15 -19.86 -2.86
CA GLU A 96 2.36 -20.02 -3.69
C GLU A 96 3.23 -21.20 -3.22
N ASN A 97 2.84 -21.85 -2.12
CA ASN A 97 3.42 -23.08 -1.56
C ASN A 97 2.41 -23.74 -0.62
N THR A 98 1.26 -24.17 -1.15
CA THR A 98 0.39 -25.09 -0.40
C THR A 98 1.09 -26.45 -0.33
N PRO A 99 1.38 -27.00 0.86
CA PRO A 99 1.80 -28.39 0.99
C PRO A 99 0.74 -29.36 0.49
#